data_AF-A0A259DB21-F1
#
_entry.id   AF-A0A259DB21-F1
#
_cell.length_a   1.000
_cell.length_b   1.000
_cell.length_c   1.000
_cell.angle_alpha   90.00
_cell.angle_beta   90.00
_cell.angle_gamma   90.00
#
_symmetry.space_group_name_H-M   'P 1'
#
loop_
_entity.id
_entity.type
_entity.pdbx_description
1 polymer ?
#
loop_
_entity_poly.entity_id
_entity_poly.type
_entity_poly.pdbx_seq_one_letter_code
_entity_poly.pdbx_strand_id
1 'polypeptide(L)' 'GIGAGSDCSGQVLVLQDMLGISPGKPPKFVKNFLDGHASIEAAVKAYVREVKSGKFPGPEHGFAG' A
#
# COMPACT_ATOMS: atom_id res chain seq x y z
N GLY A 1 8.85 2.42 6.29
CA GLY A 1 9.03 0.99 6.03
C GLY A 1 8.49 0.67 4.66
N ILE A 2 9.11 -0.29 3.98
CA ILE A 2 8.50 -1.05 2.88
C ILE A 2 8.59 -2.52 3.30
N GLY A 3 7.46 -3.17 3.52
CA GLY A 3 7.43 -4.53 4.06
C GLY A 3 8.00 -4.67 5.48
N ALA A 4 8.03 -3.60 6.28
CA ALA A 4 8.59 -3.60 7.64
C ALA A 4 7.51 -3.50 8.74
N GLY A 5 6.25 -3.80 8.41
CA GLY A 5 5.13 -3.67 9.32
C GLY A 5 4.72 -2.22 9.64
N SER A 6 3.73 -2.08 10.52
CA SER A 6 3.15 -0.78 10.93
C SER A 6 4.03 0.00 11.91
N ASP A 7 5.02 -0.63 12.55
CA ASP A 7 5.87 -0.03 13.59
C ASP A 7 6.93 0.94 13.05
N CYS A 8 6.85 1.31 11.77
CA CYS A 8 7.65 2.36 11.17
C CYS A 8 6.96 3.72 11.25
N SER A 9 7.73 4.80 11.39
CA SER A 9 7.24 6.20 11.37
C SER A 9 6.58 6.64 10.05
N GLY A 10 6.59 5.80 9.02
CA GLY A 10 6.01 6.06 7.71
C GLY A 10 6.12 4.84 6.81
N GLN A 11 5.43 4.87 5.66
CA GLN A 11 5.41 3.77 4.69
C GLN A 11 5.80 4.26 3.30
N VAL A 12 6.41 3.39 2.50
CA VAL A 12 6.76 3.65 1.10
C VAL A 12 6.37 2.47 0.22
N LEU A 13 5.78 2.75 -0.95
CA LEU A 13 5.44 1.79 -1.98
C LEU A 13 5.94 2.30 -3.33
N VAL A 14 6.23 1.38 -4.24
CA VAL A 14 6.47 1.70 -5.65
C VAL A 14 5.14 2.11 -6.28
N LEU A 15 5.11 3.23 -7.02
CA LEU A 15 3.86 3.80 -7.56
C LEU A 15 3.12 2.83 -8.48
N GLN A 16 3.85 2.13 -9.34
CA GLN A 16 3.33 1.16 -10.29
C GLN A 16 2.63 -0.01 -9.58
N ASP A 17 3.21 -0.46 -8.46
CA ASP A 17 2.67 -1.53 -7.63
C ASP A 17 1.42 -1.06 -6.86
N MET A 18 1.48 0.15 -6.29
CA MET A 18 0.35 0.79 -5.61
C MET A 18 -0.86 0.99 -6.54
N LEU A 19 -0.63 1.16 -7.84
CA LEU A 19 -1.66 1.35 -8.86
C LEU A 19 -2.01 0.05 -9.61
N GLY A 20 -1.35 -1.07 -9.32
CA GLY A 20 -1.60 -2.35 -10.00
C GLY A 20 -1.22 -2.37 -11.49
N ILE A 21 -0.27 -1.54 -11.91
CA ILE A 21 0.17 -1.41 -13.31
C ILE A 21 1.25 -2.45 -13.65
N SER A 22 2.01 -2.89 -12.64
CA SER A 22 3.09 -3.86 -12.80
C SER A 22 2.54 -5.23 -13.28
N PRO A 23 3.13 -5.84 -14.33
CA PRO A 23 2.70 -7.15 -14.81
C PRO A 23 3.03 -8.25 -13.78
N GLY A 24 2.14 -9.23 -13.66
CA GLY A 24 2.32 -10.39 -12.78
C GLY A 24 1.72 -10.21 -11.38
N LYS A 25 2.12 -11.09 -10.46
CA LYS A 25 1.60 -11.07 -9.08
C LYS A 25 2.36 -10.02 -8.27
N PRO A 26 1.68 -9.04 -7.65
CA PRO A 26 2.35 -8.06 -6.82
C PRO A 26 2.99 -8.73 -5.58
N PRO A 27 4.08 -8.15 -5.04
CA PRO A 27 4.66 -8.60 -3.78
C PRO A 27 3.62 -8.59 -2.65
N LYS A 28 3.73 -9.51 -1.67
CA LYS A 28 2.75 -9.66 -0.58
C LYS A 28 2.51 -8.38 0.24
N PHE A 29 3.49 -7.49 0.31
CA PHE A 29 3.42 -6.23 1.06
C PHE A 29 2.73 -5.09 0.30
N VAL A 30 2.33 -5.32 -0.96
CA VAL A 30 1.70 -4.33 -1.82
C VAL A 30 0.18 -4.44 -1.74
N LYS A 31 -0.48 -3.29 -1.62
CA LYS A 31 -1.92 -3.14 -1.82
C LYS A 31 -2.16 -2.32 -3.09
N ASN A 32 -3.07 -2.78 -3.96
CA ASN A 32 -3.55 -1.99 -5.09
C ASN A 32 -4.60 -0.98 -4.60
N PHE A 33 -4.24 0.29 -4.56
CA PHE A 33 -5.12 1.39 -4.15
C PHE A 33 -5.94 1.98 -5.30
N LEU A 34 -5.66 1.60 -6.55
CA LEU A 34 -6.48 2.00 -7.69
C LEU A 34 -7.74 1.13 -7.81
N ASP A 35 -7.66 -0.12 -7.38
CA ASP A 35 -8.82 -1.02 -7.35
C ASP A 35 -9.92 -0.46 -6.44
N GLY A 36 -11.14 -0.32 -6.98
CA GLY A 36 -12.27 0.32 -6.29
C GLY A 36 -12.24 1.86 -6.24
N HIS A 37 -11.28 2.53 -6.89
CA HIS A 37 -11.19 3.99 -6.94
C HIS A 37 -11.24 4.52 -8.39
N ALA A 38 -11.97 5.63 -8.59
CA ALA A 38 -12.24 6.18 -9.93
C ALA A 38 -11.07 6.97 -10.55
N SER A 39 -9.99 7.23 -9.81
CA SER A 39 -8.85 8.01 -10.29
C SER A 39 -7.56 7.71 -9.52
N ILE A 40 -6.42 8.01 -10.16
CA ILE A 40 -5.09 7.95 -9.51
C ILE A 40 -5.04 8.88 -8.29
N GLU A 41 -5.65 10.07 -8.37
CA GLU A 41 -5.71 10.98 -7.23
C GLU A 41 -6.48 10.36 -6.05
N ALA A 42 -7.61 9.69 -6.32
CA ALA A 42 -8.37 9.00 -5.28
C ALA A 42 -7.57 7.85 -4.65
N ALA A 43 -6.83 7.09 -5.47
CA ALA A 43 -5.94 6.03 -5.02
C ALA A 43 -4.82 6.55 -4.10
N VAL A 44 -4.15 7.63 -4.50
CA VAL A 44 -3.09 8.28 -3.69
C VAL A 44 -3.67 8.81 -2.38
N LYS A 45 -4.84 9.47 -2.41
CA LYS A 45 -5.52 9.92 -1.19
C LYS A 45 -5.90 8.75 -0.28
N ALA A 46 -6.31 7.62 -0.83
CA ALA A 46 -6.61 6.41 -0.08
C ALA A 46 -5.36 5.85 0.61
N TYR A 47 -4.25 5.75 -0.10
CA TYR A 47 -2.95 5.37 0.47
C TYR A 47 -2.55 6.26 1.64
N VAL A 48 -2.56 7.58 1.44
CA VAL A 48 -2.20 8.56 2.48
C VAL A 48 -3.10 8.43 3.71
N ARG A 49 -4.42 8.26 3.51
CA ARG A 49 -5.38 8.08 4.60
C ARG A 49 -5.08 6.81 5.40
N GLU A 50 -4.86 5.69 4.71
CA GLU A 50 -4.65 4.41 5.37
C GLU A 50 -3.33 4.36 6.15
N VAL A 51 -2.24 4.89 5.58
CA VAL A 51 -0.95 5.01 6.27
C VAL A 51 -1.07 5.88 7.52
N LYS A 52 -1.69 7.06 7.42
CA LYS A 52 -1.87 7.97 8.57
C LYS A 52 -2.77 7.38 9.66
N SER A 53 -3.74 6.56 9.26
CA SER A 53 -4.64 5.89 10.21
C SER A 53 -4.07 4.61 10.81
N GLY A 54 -2.88 4.16 10.38
CA GLY A 54 -2.29 2.88 10.78
C GLY A 54 -2.99 1.64 10.21
N LYS A 55 -3.97 1.82 9.30
CA LYS A 55 -4.66 0.71 8.63
C LYS A 55 -3.78 0.00 7.60
N PHE A 56 -2.82 0.71 7.03
CA PHE A 56 -1.84 0.15 6.12
C PHE A 56 -0.41 0.36 6.68
N PRO A 57 0.44 -0.68 6.67
CA PRO A 57 0.18 -2.04 6.20
C PRO A 57 -0.74 -2.82 7.16
N GLY A 58 -1.70 -3.56 6.59
CA GLY A 58 -2.56 -4.49 7.33
C GLY A 58 -1.81 -5.81 7.66
N PRO A 59 -2.41 -6.71 8.45
CA PRO A 59 -1.81 -8.00 8.81
C PRO A 59 -1.39 -8.83 7.59
N GLU A 60 -2.13 -8.71 6.49
CA GLU A 60 -1.86 -9.41 5.23
C GLU A 60 -0.70 -8.79 4.41
N HIS A 61 -0.31 -7.54 4.73
CA HIS A 61 0.75 -6.78 4.07
C HIS A 61 1.99 -6.58 4.95
N GLY A 62 1.94 -6.98 6.22
CA GLY A 62 3.07 -7.00 7.14
C GLY A 62 3.80 -8.34 7.09
N PHE A 63 5.13 -8.31 7.03
CA PHE A 63 5.91 -9.46 7.48
C PHE A 63 5.97 -9.36 9.00
N ALA A 64 5.13 -10.12 9.70
CA ALA A 64 5.35 -10.35 11.12
C ALA A 64 6.67 -11.10 11.26
N GLY A 65 7.65 -10.46 11.90
CA GLY A 65 8.81 -11.16 12.47
C GLY A 65 8.41 -11.90 13.73
#